data_AF-T0K8X1-F1
#
_entry.id   AF-T0K8X1-F1
#
_cell.length_a   1.000
_cell.length_b   1.000
_cell.length_c   1.000
_cell.angle_alpha   90.00
_cell.angle_beta   90.00
_cell.angle_gamma   90.00
#
_symmetry.space_group_name_H-M   'P 1'
#
loop_
_entity.id
_entity.type
_entity.pdbx_description
1 polymer ?
#
loop_
_entity_poly.entity_id
_entity_poly.type
_entity_poly.pdbx_seq_one_letter_code
_entity_poly.pdbx_strand_id
1 'polypeptide(L)'
;MLLGVADSDSDEERHQERYERGSDSGSEHRYREYERDESDRESLREARREYEEELASARGSSCSSSDRESLREAREEYEEELHDYYDD
;
A
#
# COMPACT_ATOMS: atom_id res chain seq x y z
N MET A 1 49.88 -27.99 -10.21
CA MET A 1 49.89 -26.84 -9.30
C MET A 1 49.75 -25.58 -10.14
N LEU A 2 48.85 -24.68 -9.73
CA LEU A 2 48.59 -23.34 -10.29
C LEU A 2 49.65 -22.33 -9.80
N LEU A 3 49.92 -21.26 -10.58
CA LEU A 3 50.51 -19.92 -10.28
C LEU A 3 51.46 -19.51 -11.44
N GLY A 4 51.41 -18.38 -12.15
CA GLY A 4 50.61 -17.15 -12.15
C GLY A 4 51.39 -16.02 -12.90
N VAL A 5 50.67 -15.14 -13.62
CA VAL A 5 51.02 -13.75 -14.08
C VAL A 5 52.10 -13.60 -15.16
N ALA A 6 52.09 -12.64 -16.09
CA ALA A 6 51.14 -11.83 -16.87
C ALA A 6 52.05 -10.89 -17.68
N ASP A 7 51.86 -10.73 -19.00
CA ASP A 7 52.06 -9.45 -19.69
C ASP A 7 51.65 -9.59 -21.17
N SER A 8 50.53 -8.97 -21.54
CA SER A 8 50.24 -8.57 -22.92
C SER A 8 49.31 -7.38 -22.82
N ASP A 9 49.97 -6.24 -22.79
CA ASP A 9 49.45 -4.89 -22.84
C ASP A 9 48.65 -4.62 -24.13
N SER A 10 47.79 -3.60 -24.07
CA SER A 10 47.10 -2.92 -25.17
C SER A 10 45.86 -3.62 -25.76
N ASP A 11 44.66 -3.10 -25.45
CA ASP A 11 44.06 -2.04 -26.27
C ASP A 11 42.60 -1.76 -25.84
N GLU A 12 42.28 -0.46 -25.80
CA GLU A 12 40.95 0.15 -25.76
C GLU A 12 40.03 -0.07 -24.54
N GLU A 13 40.20 0.85 -23.59
CA GLU A 13 39.14 1.71 -23.02
C GLU A 13 37.75 1.63 -23.70
N ARG A 14 36.99 0.57 -23.47
CA ARG A 14 35.55 0.61 -23.75
C ARG A 14 34.72 0.13 -22.58
N HIS A 15 33.90 1.07 -22.13
CA HIS A 15 32.62 0.87 -21.49
C HIS A 15 32.59 0.61 -19.98
N GLN A 16 33.13 1.54 -19.19
CA GLN A 16 32.66 1.71 -17.81
C GLN A 16 32.07 3.10 -17.48
N GLU A 17 32.08 4.06 -18.41
CA GLU A 17 31.40 5.36 -18.23
C GLU A 17 29.95 5.37 -18.78
N ARG A 18 29.20 4.30 -18.55
CA ARG A 18 27.74 4.30 -18.76
C ARG A 18 26.98 3.63 -17.63
N TYR A 19 27.47 3.77 -16.41
CA TYR A 19 26.66 3.54 -15.20
C TYR A 19 26.21 4.86 -14.55
N GLU A 20 26.37 6.01 -15.22
CA GLU A 20 25.91 7.32 -14.73
C GLU A 20 24.57 7.77 -15.33
N ARG A 21 23.78 6.88 -15.95
CA ARG A 21 22.49 7.31 -16.53
C ARG A 21 21.44 6.21 -16.60
N GLY A 22 20.55 6.21 -15.60
CA GLY A 22 19.31 5.42 -15.53
C GLY A 22 19.55 4.08 -14.85
N SER A 23 18.85 3.69 -13.77
CA SER A 23 17.44 3.97 -13.47
C SER A 23 17.19 3.60 -12.00
N ASP A 24 17.12 4.58 -11.09
CA ASP A 24 16.67 4.31 -9.72
C ASP A 24 15.27 4.90 -9.44
N SER A 25 14.87 5.97 -10.12
CA SER A 25 13.57 6.62 -9.91
C SER A 25 12.32 5.88 -10.42
N GLY A 26 12.46 4.70 -11.02
CA GLY A 26 11.30 3.92 -11.51
C GLY A 26 10.77 2.89 -10.50
N SER A 27 11.61 2.48 -9.56
CA SER A 27 11.31 1.39 -8.63
C SER A 27 10.59 1.90 -7.39
N GLU A 28 11.07 3.00 -6.80
CA GLU A 28 10.52 3.57 -5.56
C GLU A 28 9.06 4.04 -5.70
N HIS A 29 8.65 4.51 -6.89
CA HIS A 29 7.30 5.02 -7.10
C HIS A 29 6.23 3.92 -7.04
N ARG A 30 6.57 2.72 -7.53
CA ARG A 30 5.65 1.57 -7.52
C ARG A 30 5.46 1.02 -6.11
N TYR A 31 6.52 1.02 -5.29
CA TYR A 31 6.40 0.58 -3.90
C TYR A 31 5.55 1.55 -3.07
N ARG A 32 5.73 2.87 -3.27
CA ARG A 32 4.91 3.88 -2.59
C ARG A 32 3.42 3.79 -2.91
N GLU A 33 3.07 3.54 -4.18
CA GLU A 33 1.69 3.39 -4.60
C GLU A 33 1.06 2.12 -4.02
N TYR A 34 1.83 1.04 -3.94
CA TYR A 34 1.38 -0.20 -3.31
C TYR A 34 1.17 -0.05 -1.79
N GLU A 35 2.09 0.63 -1.09
CA GLU A 35 1.99 0.96 0.35
C GLU A 35 0.78 1.84 0.69
N ARG A 36 0.40 2.72 -0.24
CA ARG A 36 -0.81 3.53 -0.13
C ARG A 36 -2.08 2.68 -0.33
N ASP A 37 -2.20 1.95 -1.45
CA ASP A 37 -3.36 1.10 -1.73
C ASP A 37 -3.58 0.01 -0.65
N GLU A 38 -2.52 -0.53 -0.04
CA GLU A 38 -2.66 -1.47 1.08
C GLU A 38 -3.16 -0.81 2.36
N SER A 39 -2.72 0.42 2.65
CA SER A 39 -3.21 1.21 3.80
C SER A 39 -4.66 1.61 3.61
N ASP A 40 -5.03 2.15 2.45
CA ASP A 40 -6.41 2.57 2.17
C ASP A 40 -7.38 1.36 2.18
N ARG A 41 -6.93 0.17 1.72
CA ARG A 41 -7.70 -1.08 1.85
C ARG A 41 -7.83 -1.57 3.29
N GLU A 42 -6.80 -1.38 4.11
CA GLU A 42 -6.85 -1.75 5.53
C GLU A 42 -7.87 -0.89 6.27
N SER A 43 -7.80 0.43 6.10
CA SER A 43 -8.74 1.39 6.69
C SER A 43 -10.19 1.10 6.27
N LEU A 44 -10.42 0.87 4.97
CA LEU A 44 -11.74 0.48 4.46
C LEU A 44 -12.26 -0.82 5.08
N ARG A 45 -11.38 -1.80 5.28
CA ARG A 45 -11.74 -3.08 5.90
C ARG A 45 -12.06 -2.90 7.38
N GLU A 46 -11.35 -2.02 8.07
CA GLU A 46 -11.59 -1.69 9.48
C GLU A 46 -12.95 -1.00 9.65
N ALA A 47 -13.21 0.07 8.90
CA ALA A 47 -14.49 0.79 8.93
C ALA A 47 -15.67 -0.14 8.59
N ARG A 48 -15.50 -1.01 7.59
CA ARG A 48 -16.50 -2.04 7.27
C ARG A 48 -16.75 -3.00 8.43
N ARG A 49 -15.68 -3.48 9.09
CA ARG A 49 -15.80 -4.40 10.21
C ARG A 49 -16.58 -3.75 11.36
N GLU A 50 -16.28 -2.50 11.66
CA GLU A 50 -16.95 -1.74 12.72
C GLU A 50 -18.45 -1.55 12.42
N TYR A 51 -18.77 -1.18 11.18
CA TYR A 51 -20.15 -1.15 10.69
C TYR A 51 -20.86 -2.50 10.82
N GLU A 52 -20.23 -3.62 10.43
CA GLU A 52 -20.83 -4.95 10.54
C GLU A 52 -21.06 -5.38 12.00
N GLU A 53 -20.17 -5.01 12.92
CA GLU A 53 -20.28 -5.28 14.35
C GLU A 53 -21.46 -4.51 14.96
N GLU A 54 -21.53 -3.20 14.70
CA GLU A 54 -22.66 -2.35 15.13
C GLU A 54 -23.97 -2.79 14.48
N LEU A 55 -23.95 -3.22 13.21
CA LEU A 55 -25.14 -3.73 12.52
C LEU A 55 -25.64 -5.01 13.19
N ALA A 56 -24.73 -5.90 13.59
CA ALA A 56 -25.10 -7.11 14.31
C ALA A 56 -25.69 -6.79 15.69
N SER A 57 -25.11 -5.82 16.40
CA SER A 57 -25.61 -5.33 17.69
C SER A 57 -27.01 -4.71 17.56
N ALA A 58 -27.20 -3.83 16.57
CA ALA A 58 -28.45 -3.16 16.27
C ALA A 58 -29.55 -4.08 15.71
N ARG A 59 -29.20 -5.23 15.11
CA ARG A 59 -30.19 -6.25 14.68
C ARG A 59 -30.74 -7.08 15.83
N GLY A 60 -30.15 -7.00 17.03
CA GLY A 60 -30.67 -7.62 18.24
C GLY A 60 -32.03 -7.04 18.64
N SER A 61 -32.89 -7.84 19.27
CA SER A 61 -34.26 -7.45 19.67
C SER A 61 -34.36 -6.29 20.68
N SER A 62 -33.24 -5.73 21.13
CA SER A 62 -33.17 -4.68 22.14
C SER A 62 -32.37 -3.44 21.69
N CYS A 63 -32.27 -3.20 20.38
CA CYS A 63 -31.59 -2.04 19.80
C CYS A 63 -32.15 -0.72 20.37
N SER A 64 -31.33 -0.05 21.18
CA SER A 64 -31.62 1.25 21.78
C SER A 64 -31.32 2.37 20.80
N SER A 65 -31.81 3.58 21.09
CA SER A 65 -31.52 4.75 20.26
C SER A 65 -30.00 5.01 20.12
N SER A 66 -29.22 4.68 21.15
CA SER A 66 -27.76 4.77 21.12
C SER A 66 -27.10 3.74 20.18
N ASP A 67 -27.61 2.51 20.09
CA ASP A 67 -27.11 1.53 19.11
C ASP A 67 -27.38 1.97 17.67
N ARG A 68 -28.48 2.71 17.44
CA ARG A 68 -28.80 3.26 16.11
C ARG A 68 -27.94 4.46 15.75
N GLU A 69 -27.56 5.26 16.74
CA GLU A 69 -26.62 6.37 16.57
C GLU A 69 -25.24 5.82 16.23
N SER A 70 -24.75 4.86 17.01
CA SER A 70 -23.46 4.19 16.80
C SER A 70 -23.40 3.49 15.44
N LEU A 71 -24.45 2.75 15.05
CA LEU A 71 -24.55 2.17 13.70
C LEU A 71 -24.53 3.22 12.58
N ARG A 72 -25.14 4.38 12.80
CA ARG A 72 -25.15 5.46 11.82
C ARG A 72 -23.75 6.03 11.68
N GLU A 73 -23.07 6.32 12.79
CA GLU A 73 -21.69 6.83 12.79
C GLU A 73 -20.75 5.86 12.08
N ALA A 74 -20.76 4.57 12.45
CA ALA A 74 -19.92 3.55 11.80
C ALA A 74 -20.24 3.38 10.31
N ARG A 75 -21.50 3.59 9.90
CA ARG A 75 -21.89 3.59 8.49
C ARG A 75 -21.36 4.82 7.76
N GLU A 76 -21.48 6.01 8.33
CA GLU A 76 -20.97 7.25 7.75
C GLU A 76 -19.45 7.16 7.55
N GLU A 77 -18.72 6.65 8.55
CA GLU A 77 -17.27 6.40 8.47
C GLU A 77 -16.92 5.42 7.33
N TYR A 78 -17.64 4.30 7.21
CA TYR A 78 -17.44 3.34 6.12
C TYR A 78 -17.76 3.96 4.73
N GLU A 79 -18.82 4.77 4.63
CA GLU A 79 -19.18 5.45 3.39
C GLU A 79 -18.13 6.51 3.01
N GLU A 80 -17.52 7.19 3.98
CA GLU A 80 -16.42 8.14 3.76
C GLU A 80 -15.15 7.44 3.27
N GLU A 81 -14.70 6.39 3.96
CA GLU A 81 -13.53 5.60 3.55
C GLU A 81 -13.73 4.95 2.17
N LEU A 82 -14.95 4.51 1.87
CA LEU A 82 -15.30 3.97 0.54
C LEU A 82 -15.23 5.03 -0.54
N HIS A 83 -15.66 6.24 -0.24
CA HIS A 83 -15.54 7.36 -1.17
C HIS A 83 -14.06 7.67 -1.41
N ASP A 84 -13.25 7.79 -0.36
CA ASP A 84 -11.82 8.07 -0.47
C ASP A 84 -11.09 7.00 -1.31
N TYR A 85 -11.41 5.72 -1.08
CA TYR A 85 -10.78 4.61 -1.81
C TYR A 85 -11.11 4.56 -3.32
N TYR A 86 -12.30 4.99 -3.73
CA TYR A 86 -12.76 4.90 -5.13
C TYR A 86 -12.75 6.23 -5.89
N ASP A 87 -12.63 7.38 -5.21
CA ASP A 87 -12.68 8.73 -5.80
C ASP A 87 -11.30 9.42 -5.87
N ASP A 88 -10.20 8.77 -5.43
CA ASP A 88 -8.79 9.20 -5.67
C ASP A 88 -8.37 9.08 -7.16
#